data_AF-A0A371YU27-F1
#
_entry.id   AF-A0A371YU27-F1
#
_cell.length_a   1.000
_cell.length_b   1.000
_cell.length_c   1.000
_cell.angle_alpha   90.00
_cell.angle_beta   90.00
_cell.angle_gamma   90.00
#
_symmetry.space_group_name_H-M   'P 1'
#
loop_
_entity.id
_entity.type
_entity.pdbx_description
1 polymer ?
#
loop_
_entity_poly.entity_id
_entity_poly.type
_entity_poly.pdbx_seq_one_letter_code
_entity_poly.pdbx_strand_id
1 'polypeptide(L)'
;MIVAGGGAGSLFLIIFLLILMSLGSASFYFLWRCRYTRQGLLIPPLKKWQLFLLYSPIVLCVLFAALIFWAAQANEKYVKFEHEKDKNRYFTLEKDTPFGEIILPKGTHISKYIPAGFDHNAPRDLNDVDGIQFPYPVQINGMSVLEISPTIGFLRLAKDYHFIHQAKKMTCPKTHYLVVDLNNYQLE
;
A
#
# COMPACT_ATOMS: atom_id res chain seq x y z
N MET A 1 -10.96 -2.11 13.03
CA MET A 1 -10.33 -3.43 12.86
C MET A 1 -11.05 -4.18 11.75
N ILE A 2 -10.57 -4.05 10.51
CA ILE A 2 -11.05 -4.89 9.41
C ILE A 2 -10.18 -6.14 9.49
N VAL A 3 -10.80 -7.28 9.81
CA VAL A 3 -10.12 -8.58 9.97
C VAL A 3 -9.53 -8.98 8.61
N ALA A 4 -8.28 -8.61 8.39
CA ALA A 4 -7.42 -9.14 7.34
C ALA A 4 -6.98 -10.55 7.76
N GLY A 5 -7.80 -11.55 7.49
CA GLY A 5 -7.50 -12.94 7.85
C GLY A 5 -8.33 -14.03 7.15
N GLY A 6 -9.23 -13.67 6.22
CA GLY A 6 -10.18 -14.61 5.59
C GLY A 6 -10.01 -14.85 4.09
N GLY A 7 -8.95 -14.32 3.47
CA GLY A 7 -8.81 -14.32 2.00
C GLY A 7 -8.52 -15.70 1.41
N ALA A 8 -7.63 -16.48 2.02
CA ALA A 8 -7.28 -17.80 1.49
C ALA A 8 -8.37 -18.84 1.76
N GLY A 9 -8.90 -18.89 2.99
CA GLY A 9 -9.90 -19.88 3.38
C GLY A 9 -11.20 -19.80 2.58
N SER A 10 -11.65 -18.58 2.22
CA SER A 10 -12.84 -18.39 1.40
C SER A 10 -12.66 -18.87 -0.03
N LEU A 11 -11.51 -18.60 -0.65
CA LEU A 11 -11.18 -19.10 -2.00
C LEU A 11 -11.10 -20.63 -2.04
N PHE A 12 -10.45 -21.24 -1.05
CA PHE A 12 -10.39 -22.70 -0.93
C PHE A 12 -11.78 -23.33 -0.77
N LEU A 13 -12.66 -22.71 0.02
CA LEU A 13 -14.03 -23.20 0.23
C LEU A 13 -14.85 -23.11 -1.07
N ILE A 14 -14.72 -22.02 -1.82
CA ILE A 14 -15.41 -21.84 -3.11
C ILE A 14 -14.91 -22.87 -4.15
N ILE A 15 -13.60 -23.08 -4.24
CA ILE A 15 -13.01 -24.08 -5.14
C ILE A 15 -13.48 -25.49 -4.74
N PHE A 16 -13.52 -25.80 -3.45
CA PHE A 16 -13.99 -27.09 -2.95
C PHE A 16 -15.48 -27.32 -3.27
N LEU A 17 -16.34 -26.31 -3.12
CA LEU A 17 -17.75 -26.38 -3.50
C LEU A 17 -17.94 -26.59 -5.01
N LEU A 18 -17.15 -25.91 -5.85
CA LEU A 18 -17.14 -26.09 -7.30
C LEU A 18 -16.80 -27.54 -7.68
N ILE A 19 -15.77 -28.11 -7.04
CA ILE A 19 -15.37 -29.51 -7.23
C ILE A 19 -16.52 -30.44 -6.85
N LEU A 20 -17.15 -30.26 -5.67
CA LEU A 20 -18.28 -31.08 -5.23
C LEU A 20 -19.48 -30.98 -6.18
N MET A 21 -19.82 -29.79 -6.69
CA MET A 21 -20.88 -29.63 -7.68
C MET A 21 -20.55 -30.34 -8.99
N SER A 22 -19.30 -30.26 -9.46
CA SER A 22 -18.87 -30.95 -10.68
C SER A 22 -18.95 -32.47 -10.54
N LEU A 23 -18.46 -33.03 -9.42
CA LEU A 23 -18.55 -34.46 -9.09
C LEU A 23 -20.00 -34.91 -8.92
N GLY A 24 -20.84 -34.12 -8.27
CA GLY A 24 -22.27 -34.41 -8.10
C GLY A 24 -23.00 -34.48 -9.45
N SER A 25 -22.77 -33.49 -10.32
CA SER A 25 -23.38 -33.44 -11.65
C SER A 25 -22.93 -34.59 -12.56
N ALA A 26 -21.63 -34.93 -12.56
CA ALA A 26 -21.07 -36.06 -13.30
C ALA A 26 -21.59 -37.41 -12.78
N SER A 27 -21.63 -37.59 -11.45
CA SER A 27 -22.16 -38.81 -10.81
C SER A 27 -23.64 -38.98 -11.10
N PHE A 28 -24.43 -37.90 -11.04
CA PHE A 28 -25.84 -37.93 -11.40
C PHE A 28 -26.05 -38.34 -12.85
N TYR A 29 -25.30 -37.74 -13.78
CA TYR A 29 -25.35 -38.09 -15.20
C TYR A 29 -24.95 -39.55 -15.46
N PHE A 30 -23.90 -40.03 -14.79
CA PHE A 30 -23.41 -41.40 -14.93
C PHE A 30 -24.40 -42.42 -14.36
N LEU A 31 -24.92 -42.21 -13.14
CA LEU A 31 -25.92 -43.07 -12.52
C LEU A 31 -27.21 -43.13 -13.34
N TRP A 32 -27.67 -41.97 -13.83
CA TRP A 32 -28.82 -41.88 -14.72
C TRP A 32 -28.57 -42.71 -15.99
N ARG A 33 -27.46 -42.47 -16.69
CA ARG A 33 -27.10 -43.22 -17.90
C ARG A 33 -27.01 -44.73 -17.66
N CYS A 34 -26.31 -45.17 -16.60
CA CYS A 34 -26.18 -46.57 -16.25
C CYS A 34 -27.52 -47.25 -15.95
N ARG A 35 -28.47 -46.54 -15.32
CA ARG A 35 -29.79 -47.08 -15.00
C ARG A 35 -30.62 -47.32 -16.26
N TYR A 36 -30.59 -46.40 -17.21
CA TYR A 36 -31.28 -46.57 -18.50
C TYR A 36 -30.63 -47.64 -19.39
N THR A 37 -29.29 -47.70 -19.44
CA THR A 37 -28.59 -48.75 -20.20
C THR A 37 -28.84 -50.15 -19.62
N ARG A 38 -28.94 -50.29 -18.30
CA ARG A 38 -29.28 -51.58 -17.65
C ARG A 38 -30.73 -52.02 -17.92
N GLN A 39 -31.62 -51.09 -18.22
CA GLN A 39 -33.02 -51.37 -18.55
C GLN A 39 -33.24 -51.62 -20.05
N GLY A 40 -32.19 -51.54 -20.89
CA GLY A 40 -32.31 -51.74 -22.35
C GLY A 40 -33.13 -50.68 -23.08
N LEU A 41 -33.42 -49.54 -22.42
CA LEU A 41 -34.24 -48.46 -22.97
C LEU A 41 -33.38 -47.45 -23.75
N LEU A 42 -33.93 -46.92 -24.84
CA LEU A 42 -33.37 -45.77 -25.55
C LEU A 42 -33.24 -44.59 -24.57
N ILE A 43 -32.06 -43.96 -24.55
CA ILE A 43 -31.74 -42.87 -23.62
C ILE A 43 -32.70 -41.69 -23.91
N PRO A 44 -33.59 -41.31 -22.98
CA PRO A 44 -34.52 -40.21 -23.22
C PRO A 44 -33.75 -38.88 -23.27
N PRO A 45 -34.24 -37.86 -24.01
CA PRO A 45 -33.63 -36.54 -24.01
C PRO A 45 -33.68 -35.92 -22.60
N LEU A 46 -32.57 -35.30 -22.18
CA LEU A 46 -32.48 -34.60 -20.90
C LEU A 46 -33.51 -33.46 -20.85
N LYS A 47 -34.23 -33.34 -19.73
CA LYS A 47 -35.12 -32.19 -19.50
C LYS A 47 -34.30 -30.91 -19.32
N LYS A 48 -34.87 -29.75 -19.68
CA LYS A 48 -34.19 -28.43 -19.57
C LYS A 48 -33.55 -28.17 -18.19
N TRP A 49 -34.20 -28.58 -17.10
CA TRP A 49 -33.66 -28.45 -15.74
C TRP A 49 -32.44 -29.35 -15.46
N GLN A 50 -32.40 -30.56 -16.03
CA GLN A 50 -31.25 -31.47 -15.89
C GLN A 50 -30.05 -30.97 -16.71
N LEU A 51 -30.30 -30.38 -17.89
CA LEU A 51 -29.28 -29.68 -18.67
C LEU A 51 -28.71 -28.49 -17.89
N PHE A 52 -29.57 -27.69 -17.24
CA PHE A 52 -29.14 -26.57 -16.41
C PHE A 52 -28.23 -27.03 -15.27
N LEU A 53 -28.59 -28.10 -14.55
CA LEU A 53 -27.76 -28.69 -13.50
C LEU A 53 -26.40 -29.19 -14.00
N LEU A 54 -26.35 -29.74 -15.22
CA LEU A 54 -25.13 -30.24 -15.83
C LEU A 54 -24.18 -29.10 -16.27
N TYR A 55 -24.73 -28.02 -16.82
CA TYR A 55 -23.93 -26.89 -17.30
C TYR A 55 -23.63 -25.82 -16.23
N SER A 56 -24.40 -25.79 -15.14
CA SER A 56 -24.21 -24.86 -14.02
C SER A 56 -22.76 -24.79 -13.49
N PRO A 57 -22.05 -25.91 -13.20
CA PRO A 57 -20.68 -25.83 -12.70
C PRO A 57 -19.71 -25.22 -13.72
N ILE A 58 -19.93 -25.45 -15.02
CA ILE A 58 -19.09 -24.88 -16.09
C ILE A 58 -19.26 -23.37 -16.12
N VAL A 59 -20.51 -22.89 -16.08
CA VAL A 59 -20.80 -21.45 -16.07
C VAL A 59 -20.22 -20.79 -14.83
N LEU A 60 -20.34 -21.43 -13.66
CA LEU A 60 -19.79 -20.91 -12.41
C LEU A 60 -18.25 -20.83 -12.44
N CYS A 61 -17.58 -21.84 -13.00
CA CYS A 61 -16.13 -21.83 -13.19
C CYS A 61 -15.67 -20.68 -14.10
N VAL A 62 -16.36 -20.41 -15.21
CA VAL A 62 -16.03 -19.31 -16.12
C VAL A 62 -16.19 -17.95 -15.43
N LEU A 63 -17.29 -17.75 -14.71
CA LEU A 63 -17.51 -16.52 -13.94
C LEU A 63 -16.45 -16.32 -12.86
N PHE A 64 -16.08 -17.39 -12.15
CA PHE A 64 -15.05 -17.34 -11.13
C PHE A 64 -13.66 -17.01 -11.70
N ALA A 65 -13.31 -17.61 -12.84
CA ALA A 65 -12.06 -17.28 -13.55
C ALA A 65 -12.04 -15.81 -14.02
N ALA A 66 -13.16 -15.29 -14.54
CA ALA A 66 -13.27 -13.89 -14.92
C ALA A 66 -13.10 -12.94 -13.73
N LEU A 67 -13.69 -13.28 -12.57
CA LEU A 67 -13.52 -12.52 -11.33
C LEU A 67 -12.07 -12.50 -10.85
N ILE A 68 -11.39 -13.65 -10.85
CA ILE A 68 -9.96 -13.73 -10.49
C ILE A 68 -9.13 -12.88 -11.44
N PHE A 69 -9.37 -12.97 -12.75
CA PHE A 69 -8.66 -12.17 -13.75
C PHE A 69 -8.85 -10.67 -13.53
N TRP A 70 -10.09 -10.25 -13.25
CA TRP A 70 -10.42 -8.85 -12.98
C TRP A 70 -9.76 -8.35 -11.68
N ALA A 71 -9.79 -9.16 -10.63
CA ALA A 71 -9.11 -8.87 -9.37
C ALA A 71 -7.59 -8.79 -9.52
N ALA A 72 -6.98 -9.68 -10.31
CA ALA A 72 -5.55 -9.66 -10.60
C ALA A 72 -5.13 -8.39 -11.35
N GLN A 73 -5.90 -7.98 -12.36
CA GLN A 73 -5.70 -6.74 -13.10
C GLN A 73 -5.83 -5.49 -12.20
N ALA A 74 -6.83 -5.47 -11.31
CA ALA A 74 -6.99 -4.38 -10.35
C ALA A 74 -5.79 -4.31 -9.39
N ASN A 75 -5.30 -5.47 -8.92
CA ASN A 75 -4.14 -5.54 -8.04
C ASN A 75 -2.85 -5.08 -8.73
N GLU A 76 -2.63 -5.46 -9.99
CA GLU A 76 -1.44 -5.03 -10.74
C GLU A 76 -1.39 -3.50 -10.89
N LYS A 77 -2.53 -2.88 -11.20
CA LYS A 77 -2.64 -1.42 -11.27
C LYS A 77 -2.40 -0.77 -9.92
N TYR A 78 -2.95 -1.33 -8.85
CA TYR A 78 -2.75 -0.84 -7.49
C TYR A 78 -1.29 -0.95 -7.04
N VAL A 79 -0.63 -2.07 -7.33
CA VAL A 79 0.80 -2.28 -6.99
C VAL A 79 1.69 -1.30 -7.76
N LYS A 80 1.44 -1.12 -9.05
CA LYS A 80 2.14 -0.09 -9.84
C LYS A 80 1.91 1.31 -9.26
N PHE A 81 0.68 1.61 -8.86
CA PHE A 81 0.30 2.88 -8.25
C PHE A 81 1.05 3.14 -6.93
N GLU A 82 1.07 2.19 -5.99
CA GLU A 82 1.80 2.37 -4.73
C GLU A 82 3.32 2.48 -4.98
N HIS A 83 3.85 1.74 -5.95
CA HIS A 83 5.28 1.79 -6.25
C HIS A 83 5.72 3.15 -6.81
N GLU A 84 4.94 3.75 -7.72
CA GLU A 84 5.23 5.09 -8.26
C GLU A 84 5.06 6.18 -7.20
N LYS A 85 4.03 6.07 -6.37
CA LYS A 85 3.79 6.96 -5.24
C LYS A 85 4.96 6.95 -4.25
N ASP A 86 5.46 5.77 -3.87
CA ASP A 86 6.59 5.65 -2.95
C ASP A 86 7.87 6.26 -3.52
N LYS A 87 8.10 6.12 -4.84
CA LYS A 87 9.26 6.68 -5.54
C LYS A 87 9.32 8.21 -5.51
N ASN A 88 8.16 8.87 -5.46
CA ASN A 88 8.05 10.33 -5.38
C ASN A 88 7.94 10.81 -3.94
N ARG A 89 7.44 9.96 -3.03
CA ARG A 89 7.35 10.24 -1.60
C ARG A 89 8.70 10.26 -0.92
N TYR A 90 9.60 9.36 -1.31
CA TYR A 90 10.92 9.22 -0.74
C TYR A 90 11.98 9.33 -1.83
N PHE A 91 12.84 10.34 -1.74
CA PHE A 91 13.93 10.51 -2.70
C PHE A 91 15.14 11.15 -2.05
N THR A 92 16.30 10.96 -2.69
CA THR A 92 17.57 11.50 -2.22
C THR A 92 18.05 12.57 -3.19
N LEU A 93 18.51 13.70 -2.66
CA LEU A 93 19.04 14.80 -3.47
C LEU A 93 20.37 14.43 -4.11
N GLU A 94 20.47 14.58 -5.42
CA GLU A 94 21.69 14.28 -6.19
C GLU A 94 22.70 15.43 -6.17
N LYS A 95 22.24 16.64 -5.83
CA LYS A 95 23.03 17.87 -5.78
C LYS A 95 22.62 18.73 -4.59
N ASP A 96 23.49 19.64 -4.21
CA ASP A 96 23.17 20.66 -3.21
C ASP A 96 22.00 21.51 -3.73
N THR A 97 20.94 21.60 -2.93
CA THR A 97 19.68 22.23 -3.35
C THR A 97 19.22 23.23 -2.28
N PRO A 98 18.87 24.47 -2.65
CA PRO A 98 18.36 25.45 -1.71
C PRO A 98 16.95 25.07 -1.23
N PHE A 99 16.69 25.25 0.06
CA PHE A 99 15.40 25.04 0.69
C PHE A 99 15.14 26.11 1.76
N GLY A 100 14.28 27.09 1.44
CA GLY A 100 14.11 28.27 2.29
C GLY A 100 15.46 28.99 2.47
N GLU A 101 15.89 29.13 3.72
CA GLU A 101 17.14 29.79 4.11
C GLU A 101 18.35 28.84 4.23
N ILE A 102 18.14 27.52 4.09
CA ILE A 102 19.19 26.52 4.23
C ILE A 102 19.56 25.89 2.88
N ILE A 103 20.79 25.41 2.77
CA ILE A 103 21.26 24.62 1.63
C ILE A 103 21.26 23.16 2.06
N LEU A 104 20.44 22.35 1.39
CA LEU A 104 20.40 20.90 1.61
C LEU A 104 21.58 20.26 0.88
N PRO A 105 22.49 19.55 1.58
CA PRO A 105 23.62 18.92 0.93
C PRO A 105 23.19 17.73 0.07
N LYS A 106 23.99 17.42 -0.94
CA LYS A 106 23.89 16.19 -1.72
C LYS A 106 23.84 14.97 -0.80
N GLY A 107 22.93 14.04 -1.07
CA GLY A 107 22.71 12.84 -0.27
C GLY A 107 21.66 13.02 0.82
N THR A 108 21.07 14.20 0.97
CA THR A 108 19.92 14.42 1.86
C THR A 108 18.72 13.62 1.38
N HIS A 109 18.12 12.87 2.30
CA HIS A 109 16.92 12.08 2.05
C HIS A 109 15.67 12.88 2.42
N ILE A 110 14.75 12.99 1.48
CA ILE A 110 13.52 13.78 1.60
C ILE A 110 12.33 12.84 1.66
N SER A 111 11.45 13.11 2.63
CA SER A 111 10.13 12.51 2.74
C SER A 111 9.08 13.58 2.50
N LYS A 112 8.15 13.32 1.57
CA LYS A 112 7.01 14.18 1.28
C LYS A 112 5.74 13.65 1.92
N TYR A 113 4.87 14.57 2.31
CA TYR A 113 3.48 14.24 2.58
C TYR A 113 2.71 14.24 1.26
N ILE A 114 2.16 13.09 0.87
CA ILE A 114 1.28 12.98 -0.30
C ILE A 114 -0.15 12.83 0.23
N PRO A 115 -1.02 13.84 0.07
CA PRO A 115 -2.40 13.73 0.51
C PRO A 115 -3.13 12.63 -0.28
N ALA A 116 -4.08 11.96 0.36
CA ALA A 116 -4.89 10.94 -0.30
C ALA A 116 -5.65 11.55 -1.51
N GLY A 117 -5.45 10.98 -2.70
CA GLY A 117 -6.14 11.41 -3.93
C GLY A 117 -5.36 12.35 -4.85
N PHE A 118 -4.09 12.68 -4.56
CA PHE A 118 -3.26 13.50 -5.45
C PHE A 118 -2.69 12.72 -6.65
N ASP A 119 -2.46 13.47 -7.73
CA ASP A 119 -2.06 12.98 -9.05
C ASP A 119 -0.63 12.38 -9.03
N HIS A 120 -0.42 11.30 -9.78
CA HIS A 120 0.70 10.35 -9.61
C HIS A 120 2.05 10.91 -10.08
N ASN A 121 2.00 12.01 -10.82
CA ASN A 121 3.15 12.73 -11.36
C ASN A 121 3.53 13.94 -10.50
N ALA A 122 3.42 13.82 -9.18
CA ALA A 122 3.96 14.83 -8.29
C ALA A 122 5.47 14.98 -8.60
N PRO A 123 5.92 16.17 -9.03
CA PRO A 123 7.33 16.37 -9.32
C PRO A 123 8.18 16.10 -8.08
N ARG A 124 9.43 15.67 -8.32
CA ARG A 124 10.48 15.59 -7.28
C ARG A 124 10.99 16.98 -6.96
N ASP A 125 10.10 17.80 -6.44
CA ASP A 125 10.37 19.12 -5.91
C ASP A 125 10.39 19.09 -4.38
N LEU A 126 10.78 20.21 -3.80
CA LEU A 126 10.83 20.41 -2.35
C LEU A 126 9.53 21.03 -1.81
N ASN A 127 8.41 20.88 -2.52
CA ASN A 127 7.10 21.27 -2.02
C ASN A 127 6.54 20.16 -1.12
N ASP A 128 5.77 20.52 -0.09
CA ASP A 128 5.12 19.57 0.84
C ASP A 128 6.08 18.57 1.52
N VAL A 129 7.26 19.06 1.89
CA VAL A 129 8.28 18.27 2.60
C VAL A 129 7.85 18.04 4.05
N ASP A 130 7.73 16.77 4.42
CA ASP A 130 7.36 16.31 5.75
C ASP A 130 8.59 15.95 6.60
N GLY A 131 9.64 15.45 5.95
CA GLY A 131 10.89 15.05 6.60
C GLY A 131 12.13 15.29 5.73
N ILE A 132 13.21 15.72 6.36
CA ILE A 132 14.51 15.97 5.76
C ILE A 132 15.54 15.28 6.65
N GLN A 133 16.24 14.29 6.10
CA GLN A 133 17.31 13.57 6.80
C GLN A 133 18.64 13.86 6.12
N PHE A 134 19.57 14.44 6.87
CA PHE A 134 20.88 14.80 6.36
C PHE A 134 21.84 13.60 6.35
N PRO A 135 22.75 13.51 5.37
CA PRO A 135 23.74 12.44 5.30
C PRO A 135 24.83 12.59 6.38
N TYR A 136 25.04 13.81 6.87
CA TYR A 136 25.96 14.15 7.96
C TYR A 136 25.38 15.32 8.76
N PRO A 137 25.86 15.57 10.00
CA PRO A 137 25.37 16.68 10.80
C PRO A 137 25.57 18.04 10.12
N VAL A 138 24.49 18.78 9.93
CA VAL A 138 24.51 20.13 9.33
C VAL A 138 24.32 21.18 10.44
N GLN A 139 25.02 22.31 10.33
CA GLN A 139 24.87 23.42 11.27
C GLN A 139 23.74 24.34 10.81
N ILE A 140 22.72 24.50 11.67
CA ILE A 140 21.57 25.38 11.44
C ILE A 140 21.41 26.24 12.69
N ASN A 141 21.58 27.55 12.58
CA ASN A 141 21.49 28.50 13.71
C ASN A 141 22.31 28.06 14.94
N GLY A 142 23.52 27.54 14.72
CA GLY A 142 24.41 27.07 15.78
C GLY A 142 24.09 25.68 16.34
N MET A 143 23.00 25.04 15.89
CA MET A 143 22.61 23.69 16.24
C MET A 143 23.16 22.68 15.24
N SER A 144 23.67 21.55 15.72
CA SER A 144 24.07 20.44 14.87
C SER A 144 22.89 19.50 14.67
N VAL A 145 22.33 19.45 13.46
CA VAL A 145 21.06 18.80 13.12
C VAL A 145 21.29 17.61 12.17
N LEU A 146 20.57 16.52 12.42
CA LEU A 146 20.53 15.33 11.57
C LEU A 146 19.22 15.19 10.80
N GLU A 147 18.12 15.67 11.37
CA GLU A 147 16.79 15.51 10.77
C GLU A 147 15.90 16.71 11.12
N ILE A 148 15.06 17.10 10.15
CA ILE A 148 14.07 18.17 10.28
C ILE A 148 12.73 17.60 9.81
N SER A 149 11.66 17.84 10.56
CA SER A 149 10.30 17.69 10.05
C SER A 149 9.64 19.06 10.02
N PRO A 150 9.54 19.70 8.83
CA PRO A 150 8.94 21.01 8.70
C PRO A 150 7.47 21.03 9.11
N THR A 151 6.73 19.95 8.80
CA THR A 151 5.29 19.85 9.06
C THR A 151 4.94 19.80 10.54
N ILE A 152 5.74 19.08 11.34
CA ILE A 152 5.51 18.93 12.79
C ILE A 152 6.34 19.94 13.59
N GLY A 153 7.35 20.56 12.97
CA GLY A 153 8.23 21.53 13.61
C GLY A 153 9.22 20.87 14.58
N PHE A 154 9.78 19.71 14.25
CA PHE A 154 10.81 19.09 15.10
C PHE A 154 12.18 19.00 14.42
N LEU A 155 13.21 19.11 15.24
CA LEU A 155 14.60 18.92 14.88
C LEU A 155 15.20 17.78 15.69
N ARG A 156 15.93 16.89 15.02
CA ARG A 156 16.76 15.89 15.68
C ARG A 156 18.20 16.36 15.69
N LEU A 157 18.75 16.51 16.89
CA LEU A 157 20.11 17.02 17.06
C LEU A 157 21.16 15.90 16.98
N ALA A 158 22.30 16.19 16.37
CA ALA A 158 23.47 15.32 16.35
C ALA A 158 24.26 15.38 17.66
N LYS A 159 24.22 16.55 18.32
CA LYS A 159 24.96 16.87 19.55
C LYS A 159 24.05 17.61 20.50
N ASP A 160 24.39 17.54 21.78
CA ASP A 160 23.68 18.29 22.82
C ASP A 160 23.78 19.78 22.52
N TYR A 161 22.64 20.47 22.61
CA TYR A 161 22.55 21.90 22.37
C TYR A 161 22.27 22.63 23.67
N HIS A 162 23.04 23.68 23.93
CA HIS A 162 22.88 24.51 25.11
C HIS A 162 22.29 25.85 24.71
N PHE A 163 21.19 26.24 25.34
CA PHE A 163 20.56 27.53 25.11
C PHE A 163 20.20 28.18 26.44
N ILE A 164 20.06 29.50 26.40
CA ILE A 164 19.67 30.29 27.58
C ILE A 164 18.18 30.57 27.44
N HIS A 165 17.40 30.10 28.40
CA HIS A 165 15.96 30.40 28.47
C HIS A 165 15.64 30.93 29.86
N GLN A 166 15.05 32.13 29.93
CA GLN A 166 14.75 32.82 31.19
C GLN A 166 15.97 32.93 32.13
N ALA A 167 17.12 33.35 31.58
CA ALA A 167 18.40 33.46 32.30
C ALA A 167 18.93 32.15 32.92
N LYS A 168 18.35 30.99 32.57
CA LYS A 168 18.85 29.66 32.96
C LYS A 168 19.43 28.94 31.75
N LYS A 169 20.62 28.34 31.93
CA LYS A 169 21.23 27.48 30.93
C LYS A 169 20.45 26.17 30.88
N MET A 170 19.74 25.94 29.78
CA MET A 170 19.08 24.68 29.48
C MET A 170 19.94 23.87 28.53
N THR A 171 19.84 22.55 28.62
CA THR A 171 20.52 21.62 27.72
C THR A 171 19.47 20.73 27.07
N CYS A 172 19.40 20.77 25.74
CA CYS A 172 18.64 19.81 24.97
C CYS A 172 19.58 18.64 24.62
N PRO A 173 19.41 17.45 25.22
CA PRO A 173 20.22 16.31 24.89
C PRO A 173 19.90 15.80 23.48
N LYS A 174 20.90 15.28 22.77
CA LYS A 174 20.77 14.71 21.41
C LYS A 174 19.73 13.58 21.27
N THR A 175 19.32 12.98 22.38
CA THR A 175 18.31 11.91 22.41
C THR A 175 16.89 12.42 22.30
N HIS A 176 16.68 13.72 22.45
CA HIS A 176 15.36 14.34 22.42
C HIS A 176 15.17 15.14 21.13
N TYR A 177 13.91 15.22 20.70
CA TYR A 177 13.51 16.08 19.60
C TYR A 177 13.30 17.49 20.13
N LEU A 178 13.91 18.47 19.48
CA LEU A 178 13.67 19.87 19.77
C LEU A 178 12.47 20.32 18.93
N VAL A 179 11.36 20.67 19.59
CA VAL A 179 10.20 21.26 18.93
C VAL A 179 10.45 22.75 18.76
N VAL A 180 10.39 23.22 17.52
CA VAL A 180 10.57 24.60 17.11
C VAL A 180 9.34 25.02 16.33
N ASP A 181 8.79 26.18 16.69
CA ASP A 181 7.71 26.78 15.92
C ASP A 181 8.29 27.37 14.63
N LEU A 182 8.23 26.59 13.54
CA LEU A 182 8.71 27.01 12.22
C LEU A 182 7.75 27.98 11.51
N ASN A 183 6.55 28.22 12.07
CA ASN A 183 5.57 29.17 11.51
C ASN A 183 5.75 30.60 12.04
N ASN A 184 6.65 30.81 13.00
CA ASN A 184 6.92 32.13 13.54
C ASN A 184 7.94 32.87 12.65
N TYR A 185 7.42 33.65 11.68
CA TYR A 185 8.12 34.68 10.92
C TYR A 185 8.56 35.89 11.80
N GLN A 186 9.06 35.64 13.02
CA GLN A 186 9.59 36.68 13.90
C GLN A 186 11.02 36.34 14.32
N LEU A 187 11.93 36.49 13.36
CA LEU A 187 13.35 36.69 13.60
C LEU A 187 13.80 37.88 12.74
N GLU A 188 13.40 39.08 13.19
CA GLU A 188 14.17 40.33 12.97
C GLU A 188 14.96 40.64 14.24
#